data_AF-A0A5N6W7S4-F1
#
_entry.id   AF-A0A5N6W7S4-F1
#
_cell.length_a   1.000
_cell.length_b   1.000
_cell.length_c   1.000
_cell.angle_alpha   90.00
_cell.angle_beta   90.00
_cell.angle_gamma   90.00
#
_symmetry.space_group_name_H-M   'P 1'
#
loop_
_entity.id
_entity.type
_entity.pdbx_description
1 polymer ?
#
loop_
_entity_poly.entity_id
_entity_poly.type
_entity_poly.pdbx_seq_one_letter_code
_entity_poly.pdbx_strand_id
1 'polypeptide(L)'
;MDNEIWNEPSERRTEVLERLKNICREKLSRDKFPPAFWAFCQAADIGKLEEMVCDAESVNNRIARRLLEPTITDCASTIARWLQRMSVSKSANSTTSHSERSDSATRNCKKRDNHMCILTKDTDPDAAHIYLNSLLNASTREPDAVERFWDMLNVFWDESRVQRWKSGIFGNGNTPEKPHHGCFNLLSLDQKVHKLWGDAKFALRPIEQIDSRTLKVEFHWQRGLSNPVAKVDLLKKPESSRGDNGEPEYRPITSGDVFTITTSNPTTMPLPSWALLEMQWHLQRVAGMSGAAEVENIPDYDDDDRDTTAIRDDPVELTRRINEWLGIFSHDDESFEVQQPPIEVRHATMDS
;
A
#
# COMPACT_ATOMS: atom_id res chain seq x y z
N MET A 1 6.72 -11.72 -22.85
CA MET A 1 6.59 -11.00 -21.56
C MET A 1 5.16 -11.00 -21.01
N ASP A 2 4.20 -11.64 -21.69
CA ASP A 2 2.77 -11.58 -21.36
C ASP A 2 2.31 -12.37 -20.12
N ASN A 3 3.19 -13.13 -19.46
CA ASN A 3 2.76 -14.02 -18.36
C ASN A 3 2.87 -13.33 -16.98
N GLU A 4 3.87 -12.46 -16.79
CA GLU A 4 4.12 -11.76 -15.51
C GLU A 4 2.95 -10.87 -15.07
N ILE A 5 2.16 -10.35 -16.02
CA ILE A 5 0.96 -9.56 -15.71
C ILE A 5 -0.11 -10.42 -15.01
N TRP A 6 -0.09 -11.73 -15.21
CA TRP A 6 -1.03 -12.68 -14.62
C TRP A 6 -0.53 -13.33 -13.34
N ASN A 7 0.48 -12.78 -12.67
CA ASN A 7 1.19 -13.45 -11.56
C ASN A 7 1.82 -14.80 -11.98
N GLU A 8 2.26 -14.94 -13.23
CA GLU A 8 3.00 -16.12 -13.68
C GLU A 8 4.49 -15.76 -13.83
N PRO A 9 5.36 -16.19 -12.89
CA PRO A 9 6.77 -15.85 -12.93
C PRO A 9 7.44 -16.34 -14.21
N SER A 10 8.23 -15.47 -14.82
CA SER A 10 9.14 -15.80 -15.91
C SER A 10 10.28 -16.71 -15.42
N GLU A 11 10.94 -17.36 -16.38
CA GLU A 11 12.15 -18.14 -16.12
C GLU A 11 13.23 -17.24 -15.48
N ARG A 12 13.48 -16.06 -16.06
CA ARG A 12 14.41 -15.06 -15.51
C ARG A 12 14.08 -14.67 -14.06
N ARG A 13 12.79 -14.45 -13.73
CA ARG A 13 12.38 -14.19 -12.33
C ARG A 13 12.69 -15.41 -11.44
N THR A 14 12.38 -16.60 -11.91
CA THR A 14 12.62 -17.84 -11.15
C THR A 14 14.10 -18.02 -10.83
N GLU A 15 14.99 -17.78 -11.81
CA GLU A 15 16.44 -17.86 -11.64
C GLU A 15 16.98 -16.83 -10.63
N VAL A 16 16.57 -15.57 -10.72
CA VAL A 16 17.04 -14.54 -9.77
C VAL A 16 16.54 -14.81 -8.35
N LEU A 17 15.30 -15.30 -8.19
CA LEU A 17 14.77 -15.67 -6.87
C LEU A 17 15.46 -16.91 -6.30
N GLU A 18 15.89 -17.85 -7.14
CA GLU A 18 16.68 -19.01 -6.69
C GLU A 18 18.04 -18.56 -6.15
N ARG A 19 18.71 -17.65 -6.86
CA ARG A 19 19.96 -17.02 -6.39
C ARG A 19 19.76 -16.28 -5.07
N LEU A 20 18.74 -15.42 -4.98
CA LEU A 20 18.42 -14.67 -3.76
C LEU A 20 18.13 -15.61 -2.58
N LYS A 21 17.37 -16.69 -2.80
CA LYS A 21 17.09 -17.70 -1.79
C LYS A 21 18.37 -18.39 -1.30
N ASN A 22 19.28 -18.75 -2.21
CA ASN A 22 20.55 -19.38 -1.86
C ASN A 22 21.44 -18.44 -1.03
N ILE A 23 21.52 -17.16 -1.40
CA ILE A 23 22.24 -16.13 -0.65
C ILE A 23 21.66 -15.98 0.76
N CYS A 24 20.34 -15.88 0.89
CA CYS A 24 19.68 -15.82 2.20
C CYS A 24 19.94 -17.08 3.04
N ARG A 25 19.98 -18.26 2.43
CA ARG A 25 20.33 -19.50 3.14
C ARG A 25 21.77 -19.46 3.65
N GLU A 26 22.72 -19.03 2.82
CA GLU A 26 24.14 -18.98 3.16
C GLU A 26 24.47 -17.88 4.17
N LYS A 27 24.00 -16.66 3.92
CA LYS A 27 24.39 -15.44 4.64
C LYS A 27 23.51 -15.19 5.87
N LEU A 28 22.22 -15.52 5.80
CA LEU A 28 21.22 -15.24 6.85
C LEU A 28 20.71 -16.51 7.55
N SER A 29 21.08 -17.71 7.08
CA SER A 29 20.53 -18.99 7.58
C SER A 29 19.00 -19.05 7.50
N ARG A 30 18.43 -18.45 6.44
CA ARG A 30 16.98 -18.35 6.22
C ARG A 30 16.58 -19.03 4.91
N ASP A 31 15.58 -19.91 4.98
CA ASP A 31 15.03 -20.64 3.83
C ASP A 31 13.59 -20.26 3.47
N LYS A 32 12.86 -19.66 4.42
CA LYS A 32 11.49 -19.17 4.28
C LYS A 32 11.36 -17.72 4.72
N PHE A 33 10.43 -17.00 4.11
CA PHE A 33 10.32 -15.55 4.20
C PHE A 33 8.92 -15.10 4.60
N PRO A 34 8.79 -13.90 5.18
CA PRO A 34 7.48 -13.28 5.36
C PRO A 34 6.70 -13.19 4.02
N PRO A 35 5.38 -13.43 4.03
CA PRO A 35 4.52 -13.31 2.84
C PRO A 35 4.66 -11.98 2.09
N ALA A 36 4.79 -10.87 2.81
CA ALA A 36 4.97 -9.55 2.18
C ALA A 36 6.28 -9.48 1.36
N PHE A 37 7.42 -9.88 1.95
CA PHE A 37 8.70 -9.91 1.22
C PHE A 37 8.65 -10.83 0.00
N TRP A 38 8.06 -12.03 0.16
CA TRP A 38 7.84 -12.93 -0.97
C TRP A 38 7.03 -12.25 -2.08
N ALA A 39 5.92 -11.57 -1.75
CA ALA A 39 5.05 -10.92 -2.71
C ALA A 39 5.73 -9.72 -3.40
N PHE A 40 6.52 -8.92 -2.68
CA PHE A 40 7.37 -7.88 -3.28
C PHE A 40 8.32 -8.48 -4.31
N CYS A 41 9.01 -9.57 -3.97
CA CYS A 41 9.89 -10.27 -4.89
C CYS A 41 9.16 -10.81 -6.15
N GLN A 42 7.87 -11.16 -6.05
CA GLN A 42 7.06 -11.56 -7.22
C GLN A 42 6.67 -10.38 -8.12
N ALA A 43 6.48 -9.18 -7.57
CA ALA A 43 6.01 -8.00 -8.30
C ALA A 43 7.10 -6.98 -8.66
N ALA A 44 8.31 -7.13 -8.10
CA ALA A 44 9.46 -6.27 -8.29
C ALA A 44 9.97 -6.27 -9.73
N ASP A 45 10.66 -5.19 -10.09
CA ASP A 45 11.46 -5.15 -11.31
C ASP A 45 12.61 -6.15 -11.18
N ILE A 46 12.75 -7.02 -12.18
CA ILE A 46 13.76 -8.09 -12.17
C ILE A 46 15.18 -7.49 -12.04
N GLY A 47 15.43 -6.34 -12.67
CA GLY A 47 16.72 -5.64 -12.56
C GLY A 47 17.07 -5.24 -11.13
N LYS A 48 16.09 -4.80 -10.33
CA LYS A 48 16.30 -4.48 -8.91
C LYS A 48 16.58 -5.72 -8.06
N LEU A 49 15.95 -6.86 -8.38
CA LEU A 49 16.27 -8.13 -7.74
C LEU A 49 17.69 -8.60 -8.09
N GLU A 50 18.10 -8.42 -9.35
CA GLU A 50 19.47 -8.73 -9.79
C GLU A 50 20.51 -7.84 -9.10
N GLU A 51 20.24 -6.54 -8.96
CA GLU A 51 21.07 -5.61 -8.19
C GLU A 51 21.18 -6.04 -6.72
N MET A 52 20.05 -6.32 -6.06
CA MET A 52 20.02 -6.81 -4.67
C MET A 52 20.85 -8.09 -4.49
N VAL A 53 20.75 -9.03 -5.44
CA VAL A 53 21.52 -10.26 -5.45
C VAL A 53 23.02 -9.97 -5.61
N CYS A 54 23.41 -9.16 -6.60
CA CYS A 54 24.80 -8.78 -6.85
C CYS A 54 25.43 -8.09 -5.63
N ASP A 55 24.72 -7.14 -5.02
CA ASP A 55 25.19 -6.42 -3.83
C ASP A 55 25.41 -7.37 -2.66
N ALA A 56 24.47 -8.29 -2.41
CA ALA A 56 24.58 -9.26 -1.32
C ALA A 56 25.68 -10.33 -1.57
N GLU A 57 25.92 -10.72 -2.83
CA GLU A 57 27.02 -11.63 -3.22
C GLU A 57 28.38 -11.00 -3.01
N SER A 58 28.51 -9.70 -3.30
CA SER A 58 29.80 -8.98 -3.27
C SER A 58 30.36 -8.74 -1.87
N VAL A 59 29.54 -8.95 -0.83
CA VAL A 59 29.89 -8.61 0.56
C VAL A 59 29.93 -9.82 1.49
N ASN A 60 30.58 -9.62 2.65
CA ASN A 60 30.61 -10.64 3.70
C ASN A 60 29.26 -10.79 4.40
N ASN A 61 29.08 -11.89 5.15
CA ASN A 61 27.81 -12.26 5.77
C ASN A 61 27.26 -11.20 6.73
N ARG A 62 28.13 -10.46 7.42
CA ARG A 62 27.71 -9.39 8.34
C ARG A 62 27.10 -8.22 7.59
N ILE A 63 27.69 -7.81 6.47
CA ILE A 63 27.20 -6.71 5.64
C ILE A 63 25.95 -7.16 4.87
N ALA A 64 25.96 -8.36 4.26
CA ALA A 64 24.79 -8.91 3.58
C ALA A 64 23.55 -8.95 4.51
N ARG A 65 23.73 -9.35 5.77
CA ARG A 65 22.65 -9.32 6.77
C ARG A 65 22.16 -7.89 7.03
N ARG A 66 23.04 -6.90 7.11
CA ARG A 66 22.62 -5.50 7.31
C ARG A 66 21.86 -4.92 6.11
N LEU A 67 22.15 -5.41 4.90
CA LEU A 67 21.47 -5.00 3.68
C LEU A 67 20.09 -5.67 3.55
N LEU A 68 20.04 -7.00 3.68
CA LEU A 68 18.83 -7.77 3.37
C LEU A 68 17.81 -7.78 4.52
N GLU A 69 18.27 -7.79 5.77
CA GLU A 69 17.37 -8.07 6.88
C GLU A 69 16.33 -6.97 7.15
N PRO A 70 16.70 -5.67 7.11
CA PRO A 70 15.72 -4.59 7.17
C PRO A 70 14.70 -4.66 6.02
N THR A 71 15.17 -4.91 4.79
CA THR A 71 14.29 -5.07 3.63
C THR A 71 13.29 -6.21 3.83
N ILE A 72 13.72 -7.36 4.36
CA ILE A 72 12.83 -8.51 4.57
C ILE A 72 11.80 -8.21 5.67
N THR A 73 12.17 -7.51 6.74
CA THR A 73 11.26 -7.18 7.85
C THR A 73 10.27 -6.08 7.48
N ASP A 74 10.72 -5.03 6.79
CA ASP A 74 9.96 -3.80 6.62
C ASP A 74 8.88 -3.92 5.53
N CYS A 75 8.98 -4.93 4.67
CA CYS A 75 7.95 -5.23 3.67
C CYS A 75 6.53 -5.35 4.26
N ALA A 76 6.39 -5.99 5.43
CA ALA A 76 5.10 -6.15 6.07
C ALA A 76 4.53 -4.79 6.52
N SER A 77 5.36 -3.95 7.15
CA SER A 77 4.98 -2.61 7.59
C SER A 77 4.63 -1.69 6.41
N THR A 78 5.36 -1.77 5.30
CA THR A 78 5.06 -1.01 4.07
C THR A 78 3.70 -1.38 3.50
N ILE A 79 3.34 -2.67 3.47
CA ILE A 79 2.02 -3.10 2.99
C ILE A 79 0.92 -2.80 4.01
N ALA A 80 1.17 -2.93 5.30
CA ALA A 80 0.19 -2.52 6.32
C ALA A 80 -0.13 -1.02 6.22
N ARG A 81 0.90 -0.19 5.97
CA ARG A 81 0.72 1.25 5.77
C ARG A 81 -0.03 1.56 4.47
N TRP A 82 0.27 0.82 3.40
CA TRP A 82 -0.49 0.85 2.15
C TRP A 82 -1.95 0.42 2.36
N LEU A 83 -2.24 -0.58 3.18
CA LEU A 83 -3.63 -0.99 3.39
C LEU A 83 -4.37 -0.11 4.42
N GLN A 84 -3.76 0.99 4.87
CA GLN A 84 -4.27 1.92 5.88
C GLN A 84 -4.53 1.29 7.27
N ARG A 85 -3.73 0.31 7.65
CA ARG A 85 -3.95 -0.49 8.87
C ARG A 85 -3.05 -0.13 10.05
N MET A 86 -2.12 0.79 9.85
CA MET A 86 -1.52 1.48 11.00
C MET A 86 -2.55 2.47 11.56
N SER A 87 -3.11 2.14 12.73
CA SER A 87 -3.99 3.03 13.45
C SER A 87 -3.29 4.36 13.67
N VAL A 88 -3.75 5.41 13.00
CA VAL A 88 -3.85 6.69 13.70
C VAL A 88 -4.79 6.37 14.85
N SER A 89 -4.29 6.46 16.08
CA SER A 89 -5.07 6.30 17.30
C SER A 89 -6.53 6.73 17.06
N LYS A 90 -7.46 5.81 17.33
CA LYS A 90 -8.88 6.14 17.49
C LYS A 90 -8.93 7.17 18.61
N SER A 91 -8.79 8.45 18.26
CA SER A 91 -9.29 9.53 19.06
C SER A 91 -10.79 9.28 19.13
N ALA A 92 -11.22 8.79 20.28
CA ALA A 92 -12.61 8.72 20.65
C ALA A 92 -13.28 10.06 20.34
N ASN A 93 -14.51 9.99 19.82
CA ASN A 93 -15.33 11.10 19.35
C ASN A 93 -14.91 11.76 18.04
N SER A 94 -14.98 10.98 16.96
CA SER A 94 -15.59 11.48 15.73
C SER A 94 -16.90 10.73 15.54
N THR A 95 -17.95 11.26 16.17
CA THR A 95 -19.31 11.06 15.63
C THR A 95 -19.21 11.31 14.14
N THR A 96 -19.66 10.34 13.34
CA THR A 96 -19.89 10.45 11.90
C THR A 96 -20.81 11.63 11.61
N SER A 97 -20.22 12.81 11.62
CA SER A 97 -20.85 14.05 11.17
C SER A 97 -20.81 13.97 9.65
N HIS A 98 -21.96 13.62 9.08
CA HIS A 98 -22.30 13.77 7.66
C HIS A 98 -22.30 15.26 7.22
N SER A 99 -21.27 16.02 7.58
CA SER A 99 -21.19 17.46 7.33
C SER A 99 -19.77 17.91 7.01
N GLU A 100 -19.22 17.39 5.92
CA GLU A 100 -18.21 18.14 5.17
C GLU A 100 -18.60 18.07 3.69
N ARG A 101 -18.80 19.24 3.08
CA ARG A 101 -19.06 19.40 1.64
C ARG A 101 -18.17 18.43 0.88
N SER A 102 -18.74 17.53 0.06
CA SER A 102 -17.95 16.78 -0.94
C SER A 102 -16.94 17.74 -1.56
N ASP A 103 -15.64 17.52 -1.38
CA ASP A 103 -14.65 18.40 -2.00
C ASP A 103 -14.86 18.38 -3.53
N SER A 104 -14.55 19.50 -4.17
CA SER A 104 -14.54 19.69 -5.61
C SER A 104 -13.96 18.50 -6.37
N ALA A 105 -12.89 17.89 -5.87
CA ALA A 105 -12.27 16.69 -6.44
C ALA A 105 -13.24 15.50 -6.53
N THR A 106 -13.94 15.19 -5.44
CA THR A 106 -14.95 14.11 -5.38
C THR A 106 -16.11 14.38 -6.32
N ARG A 107 -16.63 15.62 -6.34
CA ARG A 107 -17.70 16.01 -7.28
C ARG A 107 -17.24 15.87 -8.73
N ASN A 108 -16.03 16.31 -9.05
CA ASN A 108 -15.47 16.26 -10.38
C ASN A 108 -15.21 14.82 -10.83
N CYS A 109 -14.77 13.93 -9.93
CA CYS A 109 -14.61 12.51 -10.22
C CYS A 109 -15.95 11.85 -10.54
N LYS A 110 -16.96 12.02 -9.70
CA LYS A 110 -18.30 11.47 -9.97
C LYS A 110 -18.89 12.04 -11.25
N LYS A 111 -18.73 13.35 -11.49
CA LYS A 111 -19.20 14.00 -12.72
C LYS A 111 -18.46 13.51 -13.97
N ARG A 112 -17.14 13.30 -13.91
CA ARG A 112 -16.33 12.71 -14.98
C ARG A 112 -16.92 11.38 -15.42
N ASP A 113 -17.26 10.53 -14.45
CA ASP A 113 -17.71 9.16 -14.66
C ASP A 113 -19.25 9.06 -14.77
N ASN A 114 -19.93 10.19 -15.02
CA ASN A 114 -21.38 10.28 -15.15
C ASN A 114 -22.18 9.69 -13.98
N HIS A 115 -21.65 9.84 -12.76
CA HIS A 115 -22.24 9.33 -11.52
C HIS A 115 -22.47 7.81 -11.54
N MET A 116 -21.63 7.08 -12.25
CA MET A 116 -21.66 5.62 -12.34
C MET A 116 -20.31 5.01 -11.94
N CYS A 117 -20.36 3.81 -11.37
CA CYS A 117 -19.18 3.00 -11.16
C CYS A 117 -18.49 2.74 -12.51
N ILE A 118 -17.17 2.93 -12.58
CA ILE A 118 -16.43 2.75 -13.83
C ILE A 118 -16.42 1.28 -14.29
N LEU A 119 -16.60 0.33 -13.36
CA LEU A 119 -16.59 -1.11 -13.62
C LEU A 119 -18.00 -1.67 -13.86
N THR A 120 -18.89 -1.55 -12.88
CA THR A 120 -20.22 -2.18 -12.88
C THR A 120 -21.30 -1.35 -13.57
N LYS A 121 -21.05 -0.04 -13.75
CA LYS A 121 -22.01 0.97 -14.22
C LYS A 121 -23.18 1.24 -13.26
N ASP A 122 -23.12 0.72 -12.04
CA ASP A 122 -24.09 1.03 -11.00
C ASP A 122 -24.05 2.52 -10.63
N THR A 123 -25.22 3.08 -10.31
CA THR A 123 -25.38 4.50 -9.97
C THR A 123 -24.91 4.80 -8.54
N ASP A 124 -24.71 6.08 -8.24
CA ASP A 124 -24.32 6.58 -6.92
C ASP A 124 -23.01 5.99 -6.36
N PRO A 125 -21.90 6.02 -7.13
CA PRO A 125 -20.62 5.47 -6.70
C PRO A 125 -19.98 6.31 -5.59
N ASP A 126 -19.09 5.68 -4.84
CA ASP A 126 -18.07 6.34 -4.03
C ASP A 126 -16.93 6.88 -4.90
N ALA A 127 -16.23 7.90 -4.41
CA ALA A 127 -14.96 8.33 -4.99
C ALA A 127 -13.81 7.68 -4.22
N ALA A 128 -13.27 6.61 -4.79
CA ALA A 128 -12.18 5.83 -4.21
C ALA A 128 -10.82 6.45 -4.56
N HIS A 129 -9.97 6.64 -3.56
CA HIS A 129 -8.60 7.10 -3.77
C HIS A 129 -7.73 6.02 -4.42
N ILE A 130 -6.86 6.46 -5.33
CA ILE A 130 -5.79 5.61 -5.88
C ILE A 130 -4.64 5.65 -4.86
N TYR A 131 -3.87 6.73 -4.82
CA TYR A 131 -3.01 7.01 -3.68
C TYR A 131 -3.83 7.44 -2.47
N LEU A 132 -3.67 6.68 -1.40
CA LEU A 132 -4.61 6.61 -0.28
C LEU A 132 -4.67 7.90 0.53
N ASN A 133 -5.88 8.22 0.99
CA ASN A 133 -6.12 9.41 1.80
C ASN A 133 -5.30 9.42 3.10
N SER A 134 -5.11 8.26 3.73
CA SER A 134 -4.30 8.14 4.94
C SER A 134 -2.83 8.50 4.69
N LEU A 135 -2.25 8.08 3.56
CA LEU A 135 -0.87 8.41 3.18
C LEU A 135 -0.73 9.89 2.81
N LEU A 136 -1.75 10.51 2.20
CA LEU A 136 -1.78 11.96 1.99
C LEU A 136 -1.74 12.70 3.34
N ASN A 137 -2.59 12.31 4.28
CA ASN A 137 -2.65 12.92 5.61
C ASN A 137 -1.36 12.69 6.40
N ALA A 138 -0.80 11.48 6.31
CA ALA A 138 0.45 11.10 6.95
C ALA A 138 1.66 11.87 6.39
N SER A 139 1.61 12.32 5.13
CA SER A 139 2.70 13.11 4.54
C SER A 139 2.92 14.43 5.27
N THR A 140 1.87 14.95 5.93
CA THR A 140 1.97 16.16 6.77
C THR A 140 2.32 15.83 8.22
N ARG A 141 1.84 14.69 8.74
CA ARG A 141 1.93 14.33 10.16
C ARG A 141 3.18 13.53 10.53
N GLU A 142 3.65 12.70 9.61
CA GLU A 142 4.70 11.70 9.77
C GLU A 142 5.57 11.64 8.48
N PRO A 143 6.22 12.75 8.10
CA PRO A 143 6.95 12.85 6.82
C PRO A 143 8.05 11.77 6.71
N ASP A 144 8.79 11.49 7.78
CA ASP A 144 9.84 10.47 7.77
C ASP A 144 9.31 9.05 7.50
N ALA A 145 8.12 8.73 8.02
CA ALA A 145 7.49 7.44 7.77
C ALA A 145 6.98 7.32 6.33
N VAL A 146 6.59 8.44 5.71
CA VAL A 146 6.24 8.49 4.29
C VAL A 146 7.49 8.40 3.42
N GLU A 147 8.60 9.06 3.78
CA GLU A 147 9.88 8.91 3.08
C GLU A 147 10.34 7.44 3.11
N ARG A 148 10.32 6.78 4.28
CA ARG A 148 10.65 5.34 4.39
C ARG A 148 9.77 4.44 3.51
N PHE A 149 8.49 4.78 3.36
CA PHE A 149 7.60 4.08 2.44
C PHE A 149 8.12 4.17 1.00
N TRP A 150 8.51 5.36 0.54
CA TRP A 150 9.07 5.57 -0.79
C TRP A 150 10.45 4.93 -0.96
N ASP A 151 11.31 5.00 0.05
CA ASP A 151 12.61 4.31 0.07
C ASP A 151 12.42 2.82 -0.10
N MET A 152 11.40 2.24 0.55
CA MET A 152 11.11 0.82 0.39
C MET A 152 10.68 0.49 -1.05
N LEU A 153 9.92 1.35 -1.72
CA LEU A 153 9.58 1.14 -3.12
C LEU A 153 10.82 1.18 -4.04
N ASN A 154 11.79 2.06 -3.76
CA ASN A 154 13.04 2.17 -4.54
C ASN A 154 13.93 0.92 -4.45
N VAL A 155 13.74 0.04 -3.47
CA VAL A 155 14.45 -1.24 -3.40
C VAL A 155 13.91 -2.24 -4.41
N PHE A 156 12.62 -2.19 -4.74
CA PHE A 156 11.95 -3.19 -5.58
C PHE A 156 11.59 -2.70 -6.99
N TRP A 157 11.55 -1.39 -7.21
CA TRP A 157 11.27 -0.79 -8.52
C TRP A 157 12.31 0.25 -8.89
N ASP A 158 12.49 0.45 -10.20
CA ASP A 158 13.45 1.42 -10.73
C ASP A 158 13.21 2.82 -10.15
N GLU A 159 14.28 3.52 -9.78
CA GLU A 159 14.19 4.85 -9.16
C GLU A 159 13.41 5.83 -10.05
N SER A 160 13.66 5.84 -11.36
CA SER A 160 12.92 6.69 -12.30
C SER A 160 11.41 6.43 -12.30
N ARG A 161 10.99 5.17 -12.04
CA ARG A 161 9.58 4.80 -11.94
C ARG A 161 8.99 5.30 -10.62
N VAL A 162 9.67 5.07 -9.51
CA VAL A 162 9.21 5.54 -8.18
C VAL A 162 9.13 7.07 -8.14
N GLN A 163 10.09 7.78 -8.74
CA GLN A 163 10.04 9.23 -8.84
C GLN A 163 8.84 9.71 -9.66
N ARG A 164 8.49 9.04 -10.78
CA ARG A 164 7.24 9.36 -11.52
C ARG A 164 6.00 9.20 -10.65
N TRP A 165 5.95 8.16 -9.81
CA TRP A 165 4.84 7.93 -8.88
C TRP A 165 4.79 9.03 -7.80
N LYS A 166 5.93 9.33 -7.18
CA LYS A 166 6.09 10.38 -6.15
C LYS A 166 5.67 11.75 -6.71
N SER A 167 6.13 12.11 -7.91
CA SER A 167 5.75 13.37 -8.57
C SER A 167 4.28 13.47 -8.93
N GLY A 168 3.59 12.34 -9.11
CA GLY A 168 2.13 12.32 -9.27
C GLY A 168 1.36 12.83 -8.04
N ILE A 169 1.99 12.82 -6.85
CA ILE A 169 1.41 13.29 -5.58
C ILE A 169 2.01 14.61 -5.13
N PHE A 170 3.34 14.75 -5.17
CA PHE A 170 4.04 15.91 -4.59
C PHE A 170 4.51 16.92 -5.65
N GLY A 171 4.19 16.69 -6.93
CA GLY A 171 4.69 17.50 -8.03
C GLY A 171 6.19 17.27 -8.29
N ASN A 172 6.81 18.20 -9.02
CA ASN A 172 8.24 18.10 -9.38
C ASN A 172 9.20 18.55 -8.26
N GLY A 173 8.67 18.84 -7.05
CA GLY A 173 9.47 19.14 -5.88
C GLY A 173 9.97 17.86 -5.22
N ASN A 174 11.27 17.76 -4.96
CA ASN A 174 11.85 16.64 -4.20
C ASN A 174 11.60 16.74 -2.68
N THR A 175 11.03 17.85 -2.22
CA THR A 175 10.49 18.01 -0.88
C THR A 175 9.02 17.60 -0.88
N PRO A 176 8.53 16.88 0.13
CA PRO A 176 7.10 16.70 0.36
C PRO A 176 6.47 18.05 0.75
N GLU A 177 6.38 18.97 -0.22
CA GLU A 177 5.41 20.05 -0.16
C GLU A 177 4.01 19.44 -0.26
N LYS A 178 3.00 20.18 0.23
CA LYS A 178 1.64 19.67 0.48
C LYS A 178 1.17 18.74 -0.64
N PRO A 179 0.80 17.49 -0.34
CA PRO A 179 0.42 16.53 -1.37
C PRO A 179 -0.79 17.07 -2.15
N HIS A 180 -0.74 16.94 -3.46
CA HIS A 180 -1.81 17.34 -4.35
C HIS A 180 -2.97 16.34 -4.22
N HIS A 181 -4.07 16.81 -3.64
CA HIS A 181 -5.35 16.09 -3.71
C HIS A 181 -6.19 16.64 -4.87
N GLY A 182 -6.70 15.74 -5.72
CA GLY A 182 -7.44 16.14 -6.91
C GLY A 182 -8.15 14.98 -7.59
N CYS A 183 -8.99 15.31 -8.58
CA CYS A 183 -9.78 14.34 -9.37
C CYS A 183 -8.92 13.28 -10.07
N PHE A 184 -7.65 13.57 -10.36
CA PHE A 184 -6.70 12.63 -10.97
C PHE A 184 -6.32 11.47 -10.02
N ASN A 185 -6.57 11.61 -8.72
CA ASN A 185 -6.28 10.59 -7.71
C ASN A 185 -7.55 9.82 -7.27
N LEU A 186 -8.64 9.90 -8.05
CA LEU A 186 -9.94 9.34 -7.70
C LEU A 186 -10.55 8.49 -8.83
N LEU A 187 -11.21 7.40 -8.44
CA LEU A 187 -12.03 6.53 -9.28
C LEU A 187 -13.47 6.50 -8.74
N SER A 188 -14.46 6.50 -9.62
CA SER A 188 -15.85 6.24 -9.20
C SER A 188 -16.09 4.73 -9.12
N LEU A 189 -16.23 4.20 -7.91
CA LEU A 189 -16.49 2.77 -7.65
C LEU A 189 -17.77 2.63 -6.82
N ASP A 190 -18.63 1.66 -7.11
CA ASP A 190 -19.74 1.34 -6.20
C ASP A 190 -19.20 0.85 -4.85
N GLN A 191 -20.02 0.92 -3.80
CA GLN A 191 -19.59 0.65 -2.43
C GLN A 191 -18.95 -0.73 -2.26
N LYS A 192 -19.49 -1.76 -2.92
CA LYS A 192 -18.98 -3.11 -2.76
C LYS A 192 -17.66 -3.28 -3.53
N VAL A 193 -17.54 -2.73 -4.74
CA VAL A 193 -16.28 -2.71 -5.50
C VAL A 193 -15.21 -1.87 -4.79
N HIS A 194 -15.60 -0.75 -4.18
CA HIS A 194 -14.70 0.09 -3.38
C HIS A 194 -14.14 -0.68 -2.18
N LYS A 195 -14.95 -1.51 -1.52
CA LYS A 195 -14.47 -2.42 -0.48
C LYS A 195 -13.45 -3.42 -1.02
N LEU A 196 -13.75 -4.09 -2.14
CA LEU A 196 -12.82 -5.03 -2.78
C LEU A 196 -11.50 -4.35 -3.21
N TRP A 197 -11.57 -3.09 -3.62
CA TRP A 197 -10.40 -2.26 -3.92
C TRP A 197 -9.57 -2.01 -2.65
N GLY A 198 -10.21 -1.63 -1.54
CA GLY A 198 -9.53 -1.46 -0.25
C GLY A 198 -8.91 -2.75 0.29
N ASP A 199 -9.56 -3.89 0.07
CA ASP A 199 -9.11 -5.22 0.51
C ASP A 199 -8.11 -5.88 -0.47
N ALA A 200 -7.57 -5.12 -1.43
CA ALA A 200 -6.61 -5.60 -2.43
C ALA A 200 -7.06 -6.87 -3.19
N LYS A 201 -8.38 -7.07 -3.35
CA LYS A 201 -8.94 -8.25 -4.04
C LYS A 201 -8.80 -8.18 -5.55
N PHE A 202 -8.56 -6.99 -6.09
CA PHE A 202 -8.23 -6.80 -7.50
C PHE A 202 -7.27 -5.63 -7.68
N ALA A 203 -6.67 -5.56 -8.86
CA ALA A 203 -5.81 -4.48 -9.31
C ALA A 203 -6.26 -3.99 -10.70
N LEU A 204 -6.05 -2.70 -10.97
CA LEU A 204 -6.31 -2.09 -12.28
C LEU A 204 -4.98 -1.72 -12.91
N ARG A 205 -4.64 -2.37 -14.02
CA ARG A 205 -3.42 -2.08 -14.78
C ARG A 205 -3.72 -1.02 -15.83
N PRO A 206 -3.05 0.14 -15.85
CA PRO A 206 -3.15 1.06 -16.97
C PRO A 206 -2.47 0.42 -18.20
N ILE A 207 -3.19 0.31 -19.33
CA ILE A 207 -2.69 -0.38 -20.53
C ILE A 207 -2.55 0.54 -21.74
N GLU A 208 -3.36 1.58 -21.85
CA GLU A 208 -3.31 2.51 -22.97
C GLU A 208 -3.88 3.87 -22.58
N GLN A 209 -3.15 4.94 -22.85
CA GLN A 209 -3.64 6.30 -22.77
C GLN A 209 -3.52 6.92 -24.16
N ILE A 210 -4.67 6.99 -24.85
CA ILE A 210 -4.73 7.44 -26.24
C ILE A 210 -4.45 8.94 -26.31
N ASP A 211 -5.02 9.70 -25.37
CA ASP A 211 -4.90 11.14 -25.25
C ASP A 211 -5.15 11.61 -23.81
N SER A 212 -5.38 12.90 -23.59
CA SER A 212 -5.75 13.45 -22.28
C SER A 212 -7.20 13.16 -21.88
N ARG A 213 -7.99 12.49 -22.72
CA ARG A 213 -9.43 12.27 -22.56
C ARG A 213 -9.85 10.81 -22.46
N THR A 214 -9.01 9.87 -22.89
CA THR A 214 -9.32 8.43 -22.88
C THR A 214 -8.18 7.62 -22.27
N LEU A 215 -8.50 6.87 -21.22
CA LEU A 215 -7.62 5.92 -20.55
C LEU A 215 -8.28 4.54 -20.54
N LYS A 216 -7.53 3.50 -20.89
CA LYS A 216 -7.94 2.11 -20.74
C LYS A 216 -7.17 1.46 -19.60
N VAL A 217 -7.92 0.74 -18.77
CA VAL A 217 -7.40 -0.07 -17.66
C VAL A 217 -7.85 -1.52 -17.84
N GLU A 218 -6.96 -2.45 -17.52
CA GLU A 218 -7.21 -3.89 -17.54
C GLU A 218 -7.40 -4.37 -16.09
N PHE A 219 -8.48 -5.12 -15.86
CA PHE A 219 -8.85 -5.62 -14.53
C PHE A 219 -8.15 -6.94 -14.24
N HIS A 220 -7.68 -7.13 -13.00
CA HIS A 220 -7.06 -8.38 -12.55
C HIS A 220 -7.47 -8.74 -11.13
N TRP A 221 -8.17 -9.86 -10.95
CA TRP A 221 -8.38 -10.46 -9.63
C TRP A 221 -7.05 -10.85 -8.98
N GLN A 222 -6.99 -10.72 -7.66
CA GLN A 222 -5.85 -11.14 -6.85
C GLN A 222 -6.29 -12.24 -5.88
N ARG A 223 -5.48 -13.30 -5.82
CA ARG A 223 -5.65 -14.42 -4.90
C ARG A 223 -4.50 -14.40 -3.90
N GLY A 224 -4.86 -14.40 -2.62
CA GLY A 224 -3.91 -14.46 -1.52
C GLY A 224 -3.45 -15.86 -1.21
N LEU A 225 -2.40 -15.95 -0.40
CA LEU A 225 -1.99 -17.20 0.20
C LEU A 225 -3.07 -17.74 1.13
N SER A 226 -3.38 -19.03 1.02
CA SER A 226 -4.28 -19.74 1.96
C SER A 226 -3.91 -19.62 3.43
N ASN A 227 -2.63 -19.40 3.75
CA ASN A 227 -2.17 -19.06 5.10
C ASN A 227 -1.25 -17.82 5.03
N PRO A 228 -1.80 -16.61 5.26
CA PRO A 228 -1.07 -15.36 5.08
C PRO A 228 -0.17 -14.98 6.26
N VAL A 229 -0.04 -15.84 7.28
CA VAL A 229 0.88 -15.65 8.41
C VAL A 229 2.10 -16.58 8.30
N ALA A 230 1.94 -17.74 7.66
CA ALA A 230 3.02 -18.71 7.52
C ALA A 230 4.14 -18.19 6.63
N LYS A 231 5.40 -18.38 7.06
CA LYS A 231 6.56 -18.10 6.22
C LYS A 231 6.52 -18.95 4.95
N VAL A 232 6.89 -18.32 3.83
CA VAL A 232 6.72 -18.83 2.47
C VAL A 232 8.08 -19.12 1.84
N ASP A 233 8.16 -20.19 1.04
CA ASP A 233 9.31 -20.43 0.18
C ASP A 233 9.40 -19.33 -0.90
N LEU A 234 10.56 -18.69 -1.08
CA LEU A 234 10.71 -17.62 -2.07
C LEU A 234 10.33 -18.06 -3.50
N LEU A 235 10.50 -19.34 -3.82
CA LEU A 235 10.18 -19.95 -5.12
C LEU A 235 8.73 -20.43 -5.23
N LYS A 236 7.91 -20.28 -4.18
CA LYS A 236 6.47 -20.58 -4.28
C LYS A 236 5.88 -19.68 -5.36
N LYS A 237 5.29 -20.30 -6.39
CA LYS A 237 4.59 -19.56 -7.44
C LYS A 237 3.30 -18.94 -6.88
N PRO A 238 3.04 -17.66 -7.13
CA PRO A 238 1.73 -17.08 -6.83
C PRO A 238 0.66 -17.74 -7.71
N GLU A 239 -0.59 -17.63 -7.28
CA GLU A 239 -1.72 -18.09 -8.08
C GLU A 239 -1.91 -17.16 -9.29
N SER A 240 -2.11 -17.78 -10.46
CA SER A 240 -2.33 -17.01 -11.69
C SER A 240 -3.68 -16.30 -11.63
N SER A 241 -3.71 -15.04 -12.04
CA SER A 241 -4.96 -14.29 -12.21
C SER A 241 -5.64 -14.59 -13.56
N ARG A 242 -4.99 -15.32 -14.47
CA ARG A 242 -5.48 -15.53 -15.85
C ARG A 242 -6.81 -16.26 -15.87
N GLY A 243 -7.83 -15.63 -16.45
CA GLY A 243 -9.17 -16.21 -16.55
C GLY A 243 -9.87 -16.42 -15.20
N ASP A 244 -9.36 -15.79 -14.14
CA ASP A 244 -10.04 -15.81 -12.84
C ASP A 244 -11.34 -14.99 -12.94
N ASN A 245 -12.43 -15.60 -12.48
CA ASN A 245 -13.75 -14.97 -12.42
C ASN A 245 -14.05 -14.36 -11.05
N GLY A 246 -13.07 -14.41 -10.13
CA GLY A 246 -13.10 -13.74 -8.84
C GLY A 246 -14.27 -14.16 -7.95
N GLU A 247 -15.03 -13.16 -7.51
CA GLU A 247 -16.15 -13.29 -6.60
C GLU A 247 -17.48 -13.57 -7.34
N PRO A 248 -18.25 -14.60 -6.95
CA PRO A 248 -19.49 -15.00 -7.62
C PRO A 248 -20.56 -13.90 -7.76
N GLU A 249 -20.54 -12.89 -6.89
CA GLU A 249 -21.48 -11.77 -6.94
C GLU A 249 -21.21 -10.80 -8.09
N TYR A 250 -20.00 -10.80 -8.66
CA TYR A 250 -19.59 -9.94 -9.78
C TYR A 250 -19.35 -10.73 -11.05
N ARG A 251 -20.21 -11.74 -11.27
CA ARG A 251 -20.12 -12.69 -12.38
C ARG A 251 -20.11 -12.13 -13.82
N PRO A 252 -20.08 -10.81 -14.13
CA PRO A 252 -19.61 -10.37 -15.44
C PRO A 252 -18.14 -9.92 -15.55
N ILE A 253 -17.36 -9.78 -14.45
CA ILE A 253 -15.97 -9.26 -14.54
C ILE A 253 -14.94 -10.37 -14.37
N THR A 254 -14.15 -10.60 -15.42
CA THR A 254 -13.06 -11.57 -15.47
C THR A 254 -11.72 -10.84 -15.55
N SER A 255 -10.66 -11.43 -14.98
CA SER A 255 -9.30 -10.92 -15.17
C SER A 255 -8.96 -10.84 -16.66
N GLY A 256 -8.51 -9.67 -17.11
CA GLY A 256 -8.28 -9.33 -18.52
C GLY A 256 -9.34 -8.43 -19.13
N ASP A 257 -10.47 -8.21 -18.45
CA ASP A 257 -11.48 -7.27 -18.94
C ASP A 257 -10.93 -5.85 -18.98
N VAL A 258 -11.19 -5.15 -20.09
CA VAL A 258 -10.71 -3.81 -20.34
C VAL A 258 -11.84 -2.80 -20.15
N PHE A 259 -11.60 -1.83 -19.28
CA PHE A 259 -12.51 -0.74 -18.99
C PHE A 259 -11.94 0.56 -19.54
N THR A 260 -12.81 1.37 -20.15
CA THR A 260 -12.44 2.68 -20.68
C THR A 260 -13.00 3.77 -19.78
N ILE A 261 -12.11 4.65 -19.31
CA ILE A 261 -12.42 5.85 -18.54
C ILE A 261 -12.24 7.04 -19.46
N THR A 262 -13.27 7.89 -19.55
CA THR A 262 -13.24 9.07 -20.41
C THR A 262 -13.50 10.35 -19.64
N THR A 263 -13.05 11.49 -20.20
CA THR A 263 -13.40 12.81 -19.68
C THR A 263 -13.77 13.77 -20.80
N SER A 264 -14.81 14.58 -20.57
CA SER A 264 -15.20 15.68 -21.44
C SER A 264 -14.36 16.94 -21.22
N ASN A 265 -13.72 17.06 -20.04
CA ASN A 265 -12.94 18.23 -19.65
C ASN A 265 -11.66 17.80 -18.90
N PRO A 266 -10.53 17.62 -19.63
CA PRO A 266 -9.28 17.14 -19.03
C PRO A 266 -8.64 18.15 -18.05
N THR A 267 -9.06 19.42 -18.07
CA THR A 267 -8.51 20.45 -17.17
C THR A 267 -9.16 20.40 -15.78
N THR A 268 -10.49 20.27 -15.71
CA THR A 268 -11.22 20.32 -14.42
C THR A 268 -11.58 18.93 -13.90
N MET A 269 -11.71 17.96 -14.80
CA MET A 269 -12.06 16.57 -14.52
C MET A 269 -11.04 15.64 -15.20
N PRO A 270 -9.74 15.78 -14.89
CA PRO A 270 -8.71 14.96 -15.52
C PRO A 270 -8.98 13.46 -15.34
N LEU A 271 -8.43 12.67 -16.27
CA LEU A 271 -8.35 11.23 -16.10
C LEU A 271 -7.57 10.87 -14.83
N PRO A 272 -7.78 9.65 -14.29
CA PRO A 272 -6.89 9.08 -13.30
C PRO A 272 -5.43 9.16 -13.74
N SER A 273 -4.54 9.52 -12.82
CA SER A 273 -3.10 9.60 -13.11
C SER A 273 -2.55 8.23 -13.47
N TRP A 274 -1.92 8.12 -14.64
CA TRP A 274 -1.25 6.90 -15.07
C TRP A 274 -0.22 6.41 -14.05
N ALA A 275 0.61 7.33 -13.55
CA ALA A 275 1.66 7.01 -12.60
C ALA A 275 1.08 6.43 -11.29
N LEU A 276 -0.02 6.99 -10.80
CA LEU A 276 -0.65 6.50 -9.57
C LEU A 276 -1.33 5.15 -9.78
N LEU A 277 -1.96 4.94 -10.94
CA LEU A 277 -2.52 3.63 -11.28
C LEU A 277 -1.44 2.57 -11.46
N GLU A 278 -0.29 2.92 -12.04
CA GLU A 278 0.85 2.00 -12.18
C GLU A 278 1.41 1.61 -10.80
N MET A 279 1.57 2.57 -9.89
CA MET A 279 1.97 2.29 -8.51
C MET A 279 0.94 1.39 -7.80
N GLN A 280 -0.34 1.77 -7.87
CA GLN A 280 -1.45 1.01 -7.30
C GLN A 280 -1.48 -0.43 -7.83
N TRP A 281 -1.27 -0.60 -9.14
CA TRP A 281 -1.20 -1.91 -9.79
C TRP A 281 -0.18 -2.83 -9.11
N HIS A 282 1.03 -2.34 -8.87
CA HIS A 282 2.06 -3.13 -8.20
C HIS A 282 1.71 -3.40 -6.73
N LEU A 283 1.31 -2.38 -5.98
CA LEU A 283 1.05 -2.52 -4.54
C LEU A 283 -0.19 -3.37 -4.23
N GLN A 284 -1.24 -3.29 -5.05
CA GLN A 284 -2.41 -4.17 -4.93
C GLN A 284 -2.06 -5.62 -5.18
N ARG A 285 -1.19 -5.91 -6.15
CA ARG A 285 -0.70 -7.27 -6.37
C ARG A 285 0.11 -7.78 -5.19
N VAL A 286 1.00 -6.97 -4.63
CA VAL A 286 1.78 -7.36 -3.45
C VAL A 286 0.86 -7.63 -2.25
N ALA A 287 -0.08 -6.72 -1.98
CA ALA A 287 -1.04 -6.86 -0.89
C ALA A 287 -1.98 -8.06 -1.08
N GLY A 288 -2.51 -8.23 -2.29
CA GLY A 288 -3.40 -9.32 -2.66
C GLY A 288 -2.70 -10.68 -2.57
N MET A 289 -1.55 -10.86 -3.23
CA MET A 289 -0.79 -12.13 -3.21
C MET A 289 -0.34 -12.51 -1.81
N SER A 290 0.17 -11.56 -1.02
CA SER A 290 0.62 -11.85 0.36
C SER A 290 -0.51 -12.26 1.29
N GLY A 291 -1.77 -12.01 0.90
CA GLY A 291 -2.94 -12.19 1.76
C GLY A 291 -2.94 -11.24 2.95
N ALA A 292 -2.17 -10.15 2.89
CA ALA A 292 -2.11 -9.13 3.95
C ALA A 292 -3.51 -8.61 4.29
N ALA A 293 -4.39 -8.53 3.28
CA ALA A 293 -5.77 -8.11 3.49
C ALA A 293 -6.59 -9.04 4.40
N GLU A 294 -6.25 -10.32 4.49
CA GLU A 294 -7.03 -11.37 5.17
C GLU A 294 -6.57 -11.65 6.61
N VAL A 295 -5.29 -11.42 6.93
CA VAL A 295 -4.69 -11.64 8.27
C VAL A 295 -5.46 -10.92 9.38
N GLU A 296 -6.00 -9.74 9.08
CA GLU A 296 -6.65 -8.88 10.08
C GLU A 296 -8.17 -9.11 10.19
N ASN A 297 -8.76 -9.97 9.35
CA ASN A 297 -10.16 -10.39 9.48
C ASN A 297 -10.32 -11.61 10.39
N ILE A 298 -9.24 -12.12 10.97
CA ILE A 298 -9.27 -13.18 11.96
C ILE A 298 -9.75 -12.55 13.28
N PRO A 299 -10.96 -12.86 13.78
CA PRO A 299 -11.39 -12.39 15.09
C PRO A 299 -10.42 -12.93 16.14
N ASP A 300 -9.97 -12.07 17.06
CA ASP A 300 -9.29 -12.49 18.29
C ASP A 300 -10.24 -13.46 19.01
N TYR A 301 -9.96 -14.75 18.88
CA TYR A 301 -10.53 -15.73 19.79
C TYR A 301 -9.79 -15.52 21.11
N ASP A 302 -10.48 -14.88 22.07
CA ASP A 302 -10.15 -14.93 23.49
C ASP A 302 -10.12 -16.40 23.92
N ASP A 303 -8.94 -17.02 23.85
CA ASP A 303 -8.70 -18.36 24.38
C ASP A 303 -8.14 -18.21 25.81
N ASP A 304 -9.06 -17.91 26.72
CA ASP A 304 -8.89 -18.19 28.14
C ASP A 304 -8.84 -19.71 28.34
N ASP A 305 -7.65 -20.32 28.19
CA ASP A 305 -7.15 -21.35 29.12
C ASP A 305 -5.72 -21.85 28.77
N ARG A 306 -4.78 -21.24 29.49
CA ARG A 306 -3.56 -21.80 30.13
C ARG A 306 -2.67 -22.81 29.39
N ASP A 307 -1.41 -22.35 29.32
CA ASP A 307 -0.15 -23.10 29.47
C ASP A 307 0.33 -23.90 28.25
N THR A 308 0.85 -23.17 27.26
CA THR A 308 2.11 -23.56 26.60
C THR A 308 2.89 -22.30 26.20
N THR A 309 4.16 -22.26 26.59
CA THR A 309 5.13 -21.23 26.21
C THR A 309 5.38 -21.23 24.70
N ALA A 310 4.59 -20.46 23.96
CA ALA A 310 4.94 -19.98 22.63
C ALA A 310 4.77 -18.47 22.67
N ILE A 311 5.88 -17.75 22.70
CA ILE A 311 5.91 -16.29 22.58
C ILE A 311 5.33 -15.95 21.19
N ARG A 312 4.02 -15.69 21.16
CA ARG A 312 3.34 -14.99 20.07
C ARG A 312 3.71 -13.52 20.26
N ASP A 313 4.83 -13.10 19.67
CA ASP A 313 5.10 -11.67 19.55
C ASP A 313 4.13 -11.12 18.49
N ASP A 314 3.05 -10.50 18.98
CA ASP A 314 2.17 -9.61 18.23
C ASP A 314 3.03 -8.65 17.37
N PRO A 315 2.77 -8.47 16.07
CA PRO A 315 3.48 -7.52 15.21
C PRO A 315 3.57 -6.10 15.79
N VAL A 316 2.56 -5.68 16.57
CA VAL A 316 2.55 -4.38 17.26
C VAL A 316 3.53 -4.40 18.44
N GLU A 317 3.56 -5.48 19.21
CA GLU A 317 4.48 -5.70 20.32
C GLU A 317 5.94 -5.86 19.86
N LEU A 318 6.16 -6.52 18.72
CA LEU A 318 7.47 -6.63 18.08
C LEU A 318 7.95 -5.26 17.60
N THR A 319 7.05 -4.48 16.99
CA THR A 319 7.35 -3.10 16.56
C THR A 319 7.65 -2.20 17.76
N ARG A 320 6.89 -2.35 18.85
CA ARG A 320 7.11 -1.63 20.12
C ARG A 320 8.48 -1.99 20.72
N ARG A 321 8.83 -3.27 20.77
CA ARG A 321 10.12 -3.77 21.26
C ARG A 321 11.30 -3.32 20.39
N ILE A 322 11.14 -3.27 19.07
CA ILE A 322 12.16 -2.76 18.15
C ILE A 322 12.40 -1.27 18.41
N ASN A 323 11.34 -0.49 18.63
CA ASN A 323 11.44 0.94 18.92
C ASN A 323 12.04 1.24 20.31
N GLU A 324 11.75 0.41 21.32
CA GLU A 324 12.41 0.45 22.63
C GLU A 324 13.90 0.08 22.54
N TRP A 325 14.24 -0.97 21.78
CA TRP A 325 15.63 -1.40 21.57
C TRP A 325 16.47 -0.36 20.81
N LEU A 326 15.87 0.37 19.88
CA LEU A 326 16.52 1.46 19.15
C LEU A 326 16.64 2.76 19.97
N GLY A 327 16.14 2.80 21.21
CA GLY A 327 16.21 3.97 22.09
C GLY A 327 15.39 5.16 21.61
N ILE A 328 14.38 4.92 20.75
CA ILE A 328 13.53 5.97 20.17
C ILE A 328 12.46 6.44 21.19
N PHE A 329 12.18 5.61 22.20
CA PHE A 329 11.42 5.97 23.38
C PHE A 329 12.26 5.76 24.64
N SER A 330 12.46 6.82 25.43
CA SER A 330 12.91 6.70 26.82
C SER A 330 11.69 6.59 27.72
N HIS A 331 11.65 5.57 28.58
CA HIS A 331 10.76 5.54 29.74
C HIS A 331 11.13 6.71 30.65
N ASP A 332 10.41 7.82 30.53
CA ASP A 332 10.26 8.85 31.56
C ASP A 332 9.05 9.71 31.16
N ASP A 333 7.84 9.17 31.33
CA ASP A 333 6.60 9.96 31.40
C ASP A 333 5.52 9.16 32.14
N GLU A 334 5.85 8.69 33.34
CA GLU A 334 4.84 8.35 34.35
C GLU A 334 4.49 9.60 35.18
N SER A 335 3.84 10.60 34.56
CA SER A 335 2.92 11.51 35.25
C SER A 335 2.25 12.47 34.26
N PHE A 336 1.08 12.10 33.74
CA PHE A 336 0.18 13.08 33.15
C PHE A 336 -0.66 13.73 34.25
N GLU A 337 -0.13 14.77 34.90
CA GLU A 337 -0.95 15.85 35.46
C GLU A 337 -0.82 17.08 34.56
N VAL A 338 -1.94 17.49 33.96
CA VAL A 338 -2.01 18.70 33.12
C VAL A 338 -1.94 19.92 34.02
N GLN A 339 -0.75 20.50 34.18
CA GLN A 339 -0.62 21.88 34.66
C GLN A 339 -0.89 22.84 33.49
N GLN A 340 -2.08 23.45 33.48
CA GLN A 340 -2.37 24.59 32.62
C GLN A 340 -1.50 25.79 33.04
N PRO A 341 -0.82 26.49 32.11
CA PRO A 341 -0.20 27.77 32.42
C PRO A 341 -1.28 28.84 32.68
N PRO A 342 -1.05 29.79 33.61
CA PRO A 342 -2.05 30.80 33.95
C PRO A 342 -2.30 31.75 32.77
N ILE A 343 -3.58 31.96 32.48
CA ILE A 343 -4.08 32.92 31.50
C ILE A 343 -3.83 34.34 32.03
N GLU A 344 -2.90 35.09 31.43
CA GLU A 344 -2.78 36.53 31.66
C GLU A 344 -3.92 37.27 30.95
N VAL A 345 -4.94 37.68 31.73
CA VAL A 345 -5.98 38.60 31.28
C VAL A 345 -5.41 40.02 31.33
N ARG A 346 -5.02 40.57 30.17
CA ARG A 346 -4.74 42.01 30.05
C ARG A 346 -6.06 42.79 30.01
N HIS A 347 -6.38 43.46 31.11
CA HIS A 347 -7.44 44.45 31.17
C HIS A 347 -7.07 45.68 30.33
N ALA A 348 -7.92 46.03 29.36
CA ALA A 348 -7.90 47.34 28.72
C ALA A 348 -8.56 48.35 29.65
N THR A 349 -7.77 49.29 30.20
CA THR A 349 -8.29 50.48 30.87
C THR A 349 -8.79 51.47 29.83
N MET A 350 -10.12 51.67 29.82
CA MET A 350 -10.75 52.90 29.33
C MET A 350 -10.68 53.95 30.45
N ASP A 351 -10.18 55.13 30.14
CA ASP A 351 -10.53 56.41 30.77
C ASP A 351 -10.15 57.50 29.73
N SER A 352 -11.13 58.12 29.08
CA SER A 352 -11.86 59.34 29.48
C SER A 352 -11.31 60.57 28.77
#